data_AF-A0A7F5RN03-F1
#
_entry.id   AF-A0A7F5RN03-F1
#
_cell.length_a   1.000
_cell.length_b   1.000
_cell.length_c   1.000
_cell.angle_alpha   90.00
_cell.angle_beta   90.00
_cell.angle_gamma   90.00
#
_symmetry.space_group_name_H-M   'P 1'
#
loop_
_entity.id
_entity.type
_entity.pdbx_description
1 polymer ?
#
loop_
_entity_poly.entity_id
_entity_poly.type
_entity_poly.pdbx_seq_one_letter_code
_entity_poly.pdbx_strand_id
1 'polypeptide(L)'
;MFDFTSIRIDDALRMYLETFRLPGEAPLISLVLEHFADHWHKCNGEPFVNADAAFTLAYAVIMLNVDQHNNNVKRQNNPMTCEEFKKNLKGVNGGLDFDQNMLDEIYNAIKYVSIKRVI
;
A
#
# COMPACT_ATOMS: atom_id res chain seq x y z
N MET A 1 12.90 6.25 14.61
CA MET A 1 12.19 5.12 13.98
C MET A 1 10.72 5.42 14.12
N PHE A 2 9.92 5.32 13.06
CA PHE A 2 8.48 5.63 13.13
C PHE A 2 7.78 4.64 14.05
N ASP A 3 6.85 5.11 14.87
CA ASP A 3 6.00 4.21 15.66
C ASP A 3 4.77 3.86 14.83
N PHE A 4 4.68 2.59 14.43
CA PHE A 4 3.58 2.06 13.63
C PHE A 4 2.64 1.16 14.44
N THR A 5 2.83 1.10 15.77
CA THR A 5 2.07 0.21 16.64
C THR A 5 0.57 0.52 16.57
N SER A 6 -0.23 -0.50 16.25
CA SER A 6 -1.69 -0.39 16.09
C SER A 6 -2.14 0.56 14.97
N ILE A 7 -1.28 0.83 13.99
CA ILE A 7 -1.61 1.67 12.83
C ILE A 7 -1.77 0.77 11.61
N ARG A 8 -2.86 0.93 10.86
CA ARG A 8 -3.10 0.19 9.62
C ARG A 8 -2.04 0.52 8.58
N ILE A 9 -1.72 -0.44 7.72
CA ILE A 9 -0.57 -0.36 6.81
C ILE A 9 -0.63 0.85 5.85
N ASP A 10 -1.80 1.24 5.37
CA ASP A 10 -1.96 2.38 4.45
C ASP A 10 -1.73 3.73 5.15
N ASP A 11 -2.22 3.89 6.38
CA ASP A 11 -1.97 5.06 7.22
C ASP A 11 -0.49 5.15 7.62
N ALA A 12 0.11 4.02 8.01
CA ALA A 12 1.54 3.96 8.30
C ALA A 12 2.40 4.31 7.07
N LEU A 13 2.03 3.80 5.89
CA LEU A 13 2.70 4.10 4.63
C LEU A 13 2.59 5.58 4.27
N ARG A 14 1.42 6.19 4.50
CA ARG A 14 1.22 7.63 4.32
C ARG A 14 2.15 8.43 5.22
N MET A 15 2.18 8.17 6.52
CA MET A 15 3.08 8.86 7.47
C MET A 15 4.55 8.72 7.07
N TYR A 16 4.95 7.51 6.66
CA TYR A 16 6.31 7.21 6.23
C TYR A 16 6.68 8.05 5.00
N LEU A 17 5.81 8.07 4.00
CA LEU A 17 6.04 8.80 2.75
C LEU A 17 5.82 10.31 2.88
N GLU A 18 5.18 10.82 3.94
CA GLU A 18 5.15 12.27 4.19
C GLU A 18 6.53 12.84 4.51
N THR A 19 7.39 12.01 5.12
CA THR A 19 8.76 12.38 5.49
C THR A 19 9.76 12.11 4.37
N PHE A 20 9.50 11.12 3.51
CA PHE A 20 10.39 10.69 2.43
C PHE A 20 9.68 10.70 1.09
N ARG A 21 10.25 11.39 0.09
CA ARG A 21 9.77 11.28 -1.28
C ARG A 21 10.21 9.94 -1.87
N LEU A 22 9.31 9.22 -2.52
CA LEU A 22 9.71 8.00 -3.23
C LEU A 22 10.72 8.34 -4.34
N PRO A 23 11.80 7.56 -4.47
CA PRO A 23 12.72 7.68 -5.58
C PRO A 23 12.01 7.30 -6.90
N GLY A 24 12.48 7.82 -8.03
CA GLY A 24 11.89 7.52 -9.34
C GLY A 24 12.33 6.18 -9.93
N GLU A 25 13.34 5.53 -9.36
CA GLU A 25 13.92 4.28 -9.85
C GLU A 25 13.26 3.08 -9.17
N ALA A 26 12.71 2.16 -9.97
CA ALA A 26 11.97 1.00 -9.46
C ALA A 26 12.72 0.19 -8.39
N PRO A 27 14.03 -0.12 -8.53
CA PRO A 27 14.77 -0.85 -7.49
C PRO A 27 14.84 -0.09 -6.16
N LEU A 28 14.93 1.24 -6.20
CA LEU A 28 14.98 2.06 -4.99
C LEU A 28 13.62 2.17 -4.32
N ILE A 29 12.53 2.18 -5.10
CA ILE A 29 11.16 2.12 -4.55
C ILE A 29 10.97 0.80 -3.78
N SER A 30 11.38 -0.31 -4.38
CA SER A 30 11.31 -1.63 -3.73
C SER A 30 12.07 -1.63 -2.41
N LEU A 31 13.31 -1.16 -2.40
CA LEU A 31 14.13 -1.11 -1.18
C LEU A 31 13.46 -0.29 -0.05
N VAL A 32 12.91 0.89 -0.38
CA VAL A 32 12.23 1.75 0.60
C VAL A 32 11.00 1.05 1.19
N LEU A 33 10.23 0.36 0.34
CA LEU A 33 9.03 -0.36 0.76
C LEU A 33 9.35 -1.65 1.53
N GLU A 34 10.44 -2.36 1.20
CA GLU A 34 10.90 -3.54 1.95
C GLU A 34 11.24 -3.17 3.40
N HIS A 35 12.00 -2.08 3.60
CA HIS A 35 12.31 -1.59 4.94
C HIS A 35 11.07 -1.13 5.70
N PHE A 36 10.14 -0.44 5.02
CA PHE A 36 8.86 -0.05 5.62
C PHE A 36 8.05 -1.27 6.06
N ALA A 37 7.90 -2.26 5.18
CA ALA A 37 7.07 -3.43 5.40
C ALA A 37 7.61 -4.31 6.54
N ASP A 38 8.92 -4.58 6.56
CA ASP A 38 9.57 -5.31 7.65
C ASP A 38 9.35 -4.61 9.00
N HIS A 39 9.54 -3.28 9.04
CA HIS A 39 9.35 -2.51 10.26
C HIS A 39 7.89 -2.47 10.73
N TRP A 40 6.95 -2.17 9.83
CA TRP A 40 5.52 -2.15 10.13
C TRP A 40 5.03 -3.51 10.63
N HIS A 41 5.47 -4.59 9.99
CA HIS A 41 5.08 -5.95 10.35
C HIS A 41 5.54 -6.31 11.77
N LYS A 42 6.79 -6.02 12.13
CA LYS A 42 7.33 -6.24 13.47
C LYS A 42 6.64 -5.39 14.54
N CYS A 43 6.38 -4.10 14.25
CA CYS A 43 5.69 -3.21 15.18
C CYS A 43 4.27 -3.64 15.53
N ASN A 44 3.60 -4.38 14.64
CA ASN A 44 2.21 -4.79 14.81
C ASN A 44 2.05 -6.25 15.23
N GLY A 45 3.12 -6.90 15.68
CA GLY A 45 3.07 -8.29 16.14
C GLY A 45 2.87 -9.29 15.00
N GLU A 46 3.42 -8.99 13.82
CA GLU A 46 3.45 -9.87 12.65
C GLU A 46 2.04 -10.32 12.20
N PRO A 47 1.13 -9.37 11.88
CA PRO A 47 -0.29 -9.66 11.64
C PRO A 47 -0.59 -10.40 10.31
N PHE A 48 0.39 -10.48 9.42
CA PHE A 48 0.31 -11.18 8.13
C PHE A 48 1.18 -12.45 8.16
N VAL A 49 1.13 -13.27 7.11
CA VAL A 49 1.92 -14.51 7.07
C VAL A 49 3.43 -14.23 7.12
N ASN A 50 3.88 -13.14 6.50
CA ASN A 50 5.27 -12.71 6.51
C ASN A 50 5.39 -11.23 6.08
N ALA A 51 6.61 -10.68 6.16
CA ALA A 51 6.90 -9.32 5.72
C ALA A 51 6.73 -9.12 4.20
N ASP A 52 6.87 -10.17 3.38
CA ASP A 52 6.64 -10.12 1.93
C ASP A 52 5.17 -9.82 1.58
N ALA A 53 4.23 -10.38 2.34
CA ALA A 53 2.82 -10.04 2.25
C ALA A 53 2.57 -8.55 2.58
N ALA A 54 3.24 -8.02 3.61
CA ALA A 54 3.16 -6.59 3.96
C ALA A 54 3.75 -5.70 2.85
N PHE A 55 4.89 -6.11 2.29
CA PHE A 55 5.54 -5.42 1.17
C PHE A 55 4.63 -5.37 -0.06
N THR A 56 4.05 -6.51 -0.42
CA THR A 56 3.18 -6.61 -1.59
C THR A 56 1.92 -5.78 -1.42
N LEU A 57 1.31 -5.77 -0.23
CA LEU A 57 0.17 -4.92 0.07
C LEU A 57 0.54 -3.43 0.03
N ALA A 58 1.69 -3.03 0.59
CA ALA A 58 2.18 -1.66 0.51
C ALA A 58 2.40 -1.22 -0.96
N TYR A 59 2.98 -2.09 -1.78
CA TYR A 59 3.17 -1.84 -3.20
C TYR A 59 1.83 -1.69 -3.95
N ALA A 60 0.86 -2.56 -3.64
CA ALA A 60 -0.49 -2.47 -4.20
C ALA A 60 -1.18 -1.16 -3.82
N VAL A 61 -0.97 -0.65 -2.60
CA VAL A 61 -1.48 0.67 -2.16
C VAL A 61 -0.85 1.81 -2.98
N ILE A 62 0.46 1.75 -3.28
CA ILE A 62 1.13 2.72 -4.15
C ILE A 62 0.54 2.70 -5.55
N MET A 63 0.36 1.51 -6.13
CA MET A 63 -0.23 1.33 -7.47
C MET A 63 -1.67 1.85 -7.51
N LEU A 64 -2.46 1.55 -6.48
CA LEU A 64 -3.82 2.08 -6.33
C LEU A 64 -3.80 3.61 -6.25
N ASN A 65 -2.89 4.21 -5.48
CA ASN A 65 -2.80 5.67 -5.38
C ASN A 65 -2.47 6.33 -6.73
N VAL A 66 -1.56 5.73 -7.51
CA VAL A 66 -1.25 6.21 -8.87
C VAL A 66 -2.48 6.08 -9.77
N ASP A 67 -3.16 4.94 -9.75
CA ASP A 67 -4.37 4.70 -10.54
C ASP A 67 -5.51 5.68 -10.21
N GLN A 68 -5.77 5.93 -8.93
CA GLN A 68 -6.87 6.80 -8.49
C GLN A 68 -6.60 8.30 -8.72
N HIS A 69 -5.33 8.75 -8.68
CA HIS A 69 -5.01 10.19 -8.61
C HIS A 69 -4.11 10.74 -9.72
N ASN A 70 -3.56 9.90 -10.60
CA ASN A 70 -2.66 10.37 -11.65
C ASN A 70 -3.43 11.03 -12.82
N ASN A 71 -3.55 12.36 -12.73
CA ASN A 71 -4.19 13.22 -13.72
C ASN A 71 -3.48 13.27 -15.08
N ASN A 72 -2.30 12.65 -15.26
CA ASN A 72 -1.64 12.54 -16.57
C ASN A 72 -2.15 11.33 -17.38
N VAL A 73 -2.82 10.37 -16.75
CA VAL A 73 -3.50 9.24 -17.42
C VAL A 73 -4.84 9.69 -18.00
N LYS A 74 -4.87 10.89 -18.62
CA LYS A 74 -6.02 11.36 -19.38
C LYS A 74 -6.13 10.52 -20.64
N ARG A 75 -6.96 9.46 -20.61
CA ARG A 75 -7.92 9.06 -21.68
C ARG A 75 -8.22 7.55 -21.80
N GLN A 76 -7.66 6.65 -21.00
CA GLN A 76 -7.98 5.22 -21.14
C GLN A 76 -8.17 4.54 -19.78
N ASN A 77 -9.40 4.04 -19.59
CA ASN A 77 -9.88 3.13 -18.54
C ASN A 77 -10.44 3.78 -17.25
N ASN A 78 -11.53 3.19 -16.77
CA ASN A 78 -12.07 3.47 -15.44
C ASN A 78 -10.99 3.12 -14.40
N PRO A 79 -10.78 3.97 -13.36
CA PRO A 79 -9.89 3.64 -12.26
C PRO A 79 -10.26 2.29 -11.63
N MET A 80 -9.27 1.60 -11.08
CA MET A 80 -9.43 0.31 -10.40
C MET A 80 -10.59 0.38 -9.40
N THR A 81 -11.54 -0.55 -9.53
CA THR A 81 -12.65 -0.69 -8.58
C THR A 81 -12.19 -1.39 -7.29
N CYS A 82 -12.97 -1.26 -6.22
CA CYS A 82 -12.68 -1.97 -4.96
C CYS A 82 -12.66 -3.49 -5.16
N GLU A 83 -13.56 -4.02 -5.99
CA GLU A 83 -13.64 -5.44 -6.33
C GLU A 83 -12.38 -5.90 -7.08
N GLU A 84 -11.87 -5.10 -8.03
CA GLU A 84 -10.62 -5.40 -8.73
C GLU A 84 -9.42 -5.35 -7.79
N PHE A 85 -9.36 -4.36 -6.88
CA PHE A 85 -8.29 -4.27 -5.89
C PHE A 85 -8.24 -5.52 -5.00
N LYS A 86 -9.38 -5.96 -4.47
CA LYS A 86 -9.49 -7.20 -3.68
C LYS A 86 -9.12 -8.44 -4.48
N LYS A 87 -9.61 -8.53 -5.73
CA LYS A 87 -9.29 -9.65 -6.62
C LYS A 87 -7.79 -9.76 -6.90
N ASN A 88 -7.12 -8.63 -7.09
CA ASN A 88 -5.67 -8.58 -7.33
C ASN A 88 -4.85 -9.02 -6.11
N LEU A 89 -5.42 -8.93 -4.91
CA LEU A 89 -4.78 -9.31 -3.64
C LEU A 89 -5.17 -10.71 -3.13
N LYS A 90 -5.96 -11.46 -3.91
CA LYS A 90 -6.38 -12.81 -3.54
C LYS A 90 -5.19 -13.77 -3.47
N GLY A 91 -5.03 -14.48 -2.35
CA GLY A 91 -3.93 -15.42 -2.12
C GLY A 91 -2.56 -14.78 -1.90
N VAL A 92 -2.48 -13.45 -1.82
CA VAL A 92 -1.21 -12.70 -1.74
C VAL A 92 -0.66 -12.63 -0.31
N ASN A 93 -1.43 -13.02 0.70
CA ASN A 93 -0.95 -13.13 2.08
C ASN A 93 -0.32 -14.52 2.31
N GLY A 94 0.79 -14.81 1.64
CA GLY A 94 1.50 -16.09 1.76
C GLY A 94 0.65 -17.31 1.34
N GLY A 95 -0.21 -17.16 0.34
CA GLY A 95 -1.17 -18.17 -0.10
C GLY A 95 -2.56 -18.05 0.52
N LEU A 96 -2.75 -17.15 1.49
CA LEU A 96 -4.04 -16.81 2.10
C LEU A 96 -4.55 -15.45 1.60
N ASP A 97 -5.79 -15.12 1.98
CA ASP A 97 -6.38 -13.82 1.71
C ASP A 97 -6.13 -12.84 2.86
N PHE A 98 -6.06 -11.54 2.54
CA PHE A 98 -6.13 -10.48 3.55
C PHE A 98 -7.56 -10.31 4.06
N ASP A 99 -7.71 -9.69 5.24
CA ASP A 99 -9.02 -9.31 5.76
C ASP A 99 -9.75 -8.39 4.76
N GLN A 100 -10.94 -8.81 4.35
CA GLN A 100 -11.66 -8.14 3.26
C GLN A 100 -12.19 -6.76 3.66
N ASN A 101 -12.53 -6.57 4.93
CA ASN A 101 -12.98 -5.27 5.45
C ASN A 101 -11.81 -4.30 5.48
N MET A 102 -10.63 -4.74 5.91
CA MET A 102 -9.39 -3.96 5.86
C MET A 102 -9.10 -3.50 4.42
N LEU A 103 -9.28 -4.37 3.43
CA LEU A 103 -9.10 -4.00 2.01
C LEU A 103 -10.14 -2.95 1.54
N ASP A 104 -11.39 -3.02 2.00
CA ASP A 104 -12.38 -1.97 1.73
C ASP A 104 -11.94 -0.63 2.32
N GLU A 105 -11.50 -0.63 3.58
CA GLU A 105 -11.06 0.57 4.27
C GLU A 105 -9.86 1.22 3.57
N ILE A 106 -8.85 0.41 3.24
CA ILE A 106 -7.66 0.86 2.50
C ILE A 106 -8.08 1.47 1.14
N TYR A 107 -8.94 0.77 0.40
CA TYR A 107 -9.38 1.26 -0.91
C TYR A 107 -10.07 2.62 -0.80
N ASN A 108 -11.01 2.75 0.13
CA ASN A 108 -11.73 4.00 0.34
C ASN A 108 -10.80 5.12 0.81
N ALA A 109 -9.89 4.85 1.76
CA ALA A 109 -8.92 5.82 2.24
C ALA A 109 -8.05 6.39 1.10
N ILE A 110 -7.54 5.51 0.23
CA ILE A 110 -6.74 5.92 -0.92
C ILE A 110 -7.59 6.65 -1.95
N LYS A 111 -8.79 6.16 -2.30
CA LYS A 111 -9.67 6.81 -3.28
C LYS A 111 -10.03 8.25 -2.89
N TYR A 112 -10.32 8.50 -1.62
CA TYR A 112 -10.72 9.84 -1.15
C TYR A 112 -9.54 10.77 -0.88
N VAL A 113 -8.39 10.23 -0.45
CA VAL A 113 -7.23 11.05 -0.07
C VAL A 113 -5.95 10.50 -0.72
N SER A 114 -5.33 11.29 -1.60
CA SER A 114 -4.07 10.90 -2.25
C SER A 114 -2.87 10.92 -1.29
N ILE A 115 -1.93 9.98 -1.46
CA ILE A 115 -0.58 10.05 -0.88
C ILE A 115 0.28 10.98 -1.74
N LYS A 116 0.53 12.19 -1.22
CA LYS A 116 1.11 13.33 -1.97
C LYS A 116 2.52 13.10 -2.52
N ARG A 117 3.30 12.18 -1.95
CA ARG A 117 4.74 11.98 -2.25
C ARG A 117 5.02 10.82 -3.21
N VAL A 118 3.96 10.28 -3.80
CA VAL A 118 3.97 9.19 -4.80
C VAL A 118 3.85 9.72 -6.23
N ILE A 119 3.29 10.93 -6.40
CA ILE A 119 3.09 11.61 -7.69
C ILE A 119 3.97 12.85 -7.85
#